data_AF-A0AAV5TNE6-F1
#
_entry.id   AF-A0AAV5TNE6-F1
#
_cell.length_a   1.000
_cell.length_b   1.000
_cell.length_c   1.000
_cell.angle_alpha   90.00
_cell.angle_beta   90.00
_cell.angle_gamma   90.00
#
_symmetry.space_group_name_H-M   'P 1'
#
loop_
_entity.id
_entity.type
_entity.pdbx_description
1 polymer ?
#
loop_
_entity_poly.entity_id
_entity_poly.type
_entity_poly.pdbx_seq_one_letter_code
_entity_poly.pdbx_strand_id
1 'polypeptide(L)'
;LFQLTQSFMIPLERYLSSLMPLRKEMSPFKSIPSVRPFVLENFLLTLEEAGPSLTCGIKGDWAGLYRRFILSPSFAEWLSSRSSSMSQQIKSSYVENLCDSIDKEVLAQKHHVEIVDLVLRIRQRVVEMEVSSAKRGQTCLSDQEYSRICR
;
A
#
# COMPACT_ATOMS: atom_id res chain seq x y z
N LEU A 1 -19.27 2.96 -21.38
CA LEU A 1 -17.80 3.12 -21.20
C LEU A 1 -17.33 2.79 -19.78
N PHE A 2 -17.93 3.36 -18.73
CA PHE A 2 -17.52 3.19 -17.32
C PHE A 2 -17.43 1.73 -16.85
N GLN A 3 -18.39 0.89 -17.23
CA GLN A 3 -18.41 -0.54 -16.87
C GLN A 3 -17.23 -1.33 -17.49
N LEU A 4 -16.73 -0.92 -18.66
CA LEU A 4 -15.63 -1.60 -19.33
C LEU A 4 -14.29 -1.27 -18.67
N THR A 5 -14.07 0.00 -18.31
CA THR A 5 -12.89 0.41 -17.53
C THR A 5 -12.88 -0.22 -16.15
N GLN A 6 -14.02 -0.34 -15.47
CA GLN A 6 -14.09 -1.07 -14.20
C GLN A 6 -13.79 -2.56 -14.36
N SER A 7 -14.40 -3.22 -15.36
CA SER A 7 -14.14 -4.64 -15.66
C SER A 7 -12.66 -4.90 -15.97
N PHE A 8 -12.00 -3.97 -16.65
CA PHE A 8 -10.57 -4.06 -16.95
C PHE A 8 -9.67 -3.85 -15.72
N MET A 9 -10.05 -2.97 -14.78
CA MET A 9 -9.23 -2.69 -13.60
C MET A 9 -9.39 -3.73 -12.48
N ILE A 10 -10.53 -4.42 -12.38
CA ILE A 10 -10.82 -5.38 -11.31
C ILE A 10 -9.73 -6.45 -11.13
N PRO A 11 -9.24 -7.14 -12.18
CA PRO A 11 -8.19 -8.14 -12.01
C PRO A 11 -6.88 -7.55 -11.47
N LEU A 12 -6.50 -6.35 -11.89
CA LEU A 12 -5.32 -5.66 -11.39
C LEU A 12 -5.47 -5.31 -9.91
N GLU A 13 -6.61 -4.75 -9.52
CA GLU A 13 -6.88 -4.38 -8.12
C GLU A 13 -6.92 -5.61 -7.21
N ARG A 14 -7.50 -6.71 -7.68
CA ARG A 14 -7.52 -7.99 -6.96
C ARG A 14 -6.10 -8.53 -6.78
N TYR A 15 -5.30 -8.55 -7.83
CA TYR A 15 -3.91 -9.00 -7.76
C TYR A 15 -3.10 -8.13 -6.81
N LEU A 16 -3.21 -6.80 -6.89
CA LEU A 16 -2.54 -5.90 -5.95
C LEU A 16 -2.97 -6.15 -4.50
N SER A 17 -4.27 -6.38 -4.26
CA SER A 17 -4.77 -6.72 -2.92
C SER A 17 -4.14 -8.02 -2.40
N SER A 18 -3.90 -9.00 -3.28
CA SER A 18 -3.19 -10.23 -2.91
C SER A 18 -1.73 -9.98 -2.51
N LEU A 19 -1.09 -8.90 -3.00
CA LEU A 19 0.28 -8.54 -2.63
C LEU A 19 0.39 -7.94 -1.23
N MET A 20 -0.74 -7.58 -0.60
CA MET A 20 -0.76 -7.12 0.78
C MET A 20 -0.28 -8.22 1.73
N PRO A 21 0.50 -7.87 2.76
CA PRO A 21 0.84 -8.80 3.82
C PRO A 21 -0.39 -9.18 4.64
N LEU A 22 -0.36 -10.37 5.23
CA LEU A 22 -1.47 -10.87 6.03
C LEU A 22 -1.52 -10.16 7.38
N ARG A 23 -2.72 -10.02 7.97
CA ARG A 23 -2.88 -9.38 9.29
C ARG A 23 -2.01 -10.03 10.38
N LYS A 24 -1.84 -11.35 10.34
CA LYS A 24 -0.98 -12.09 11.28
C LYS A 24 0.51 -11.71 11.21
N GLU A 25 0.94 -11.06 10.14
CA GLU A 25 2.31 -10.57 9.94
C GLU A 25 2.50 -9.17 10.53
N MET A 26 1.42 -8.46 10.88
CA MET A 26 1.41 -7.12 11.51
C MET A 26 1.66 -7.19 13.03
N SER A 27 2.63 -7.99 13.45
CA SER A 27 2.96 -8.08 14.89
C SER A 27 3.69 -6.82 15.36
N PRO A 28 3.30 -6.21 16.49
CA PRO A 28 3.98 -5.04 17.06
C PRO A 28 5.46 -5.32 17.42
N PHE A 29 5.80 -6.60 17.58
CA PHE A 29 7.14 -7.10 17.91
C PHE A 29 7.92 -7.56 16.67
N LYS A 30 7.41 -7.36 15.44
CA LYS A 30 8.14 -7.62 14.18
C LYS A 30 8.24 -6.37 13.31
N SER A 31 9.22 -6.32 12.42
CA SER A 31 9.35 -5.22 11.48
C SER A 31 8.07 -5.08 10.66
N ILE A 32 7.70 -3.83 10.33
CA ILE A 32 6.55 -3.57 9.45
C ILE A 32 6.75 -4.33 8.13
N PRO A 33 5.82 -5.20 7.74
CA PRO A 33 5.93 -5.91 6.48
C PRO A 33 5.82 -4.93 5.29
N SER A 34 6.43 -5.28 4.16
CA SER A 34 6.31 -4.49 2.93
C SER A 34 5.29 -5.12 1.98
N VAL A 35 4.73 -4.29 1.09
CA VAL A 35 3.92 -4.80 -0.03
C VAL A 35 4.83 -5.62 -0.93
N ARG A 36 4.39 -6.82 -1.32
CA ARG A 36 5.13 -7.63 -2.29
C ARG A 36 5.20 -6.91 -3.64
N PRO A 37 6.32 -7.00 -4.38
CA PRO A 37 6.44 -6.32 -5.67
C PRO A 37 5.42 -6.88 -6.68
N PHE A 38 4.91 -6.00 -7.53
CA PHE A 38 4.08 -6.41 -8.66
C PHE A 38 4.93 -7.17 -9.68
N VAL A 39 4.51 -8.39 -10.03
CA VAL A 39 5.19 -9.22 -11.04
C VAL A 39 4.20 -9.53 -12.16
N LEU A 40 4.50 -9.05 -13.37
CA LEU A 40 3.64 -9.19 -14.54
C LEU A 40 3.26 -10.65 -14.80
N GLU A 41 4.22 -11.57 -14.85
CA GLU A 41 3.95 -12.97 -15.17
C GLU A 41 3.01 -13.61 -14.15
N ASN A 42 3.22 -13.34 -12.85
CA ASN A 42 2.33 -13.82 -11.80
C ASN A 42 0.92 -13.24 -11.94
N PHE A 43 0.81 -11.95 -12.29
CA PHE A 43 -0.49 -11.35 -12.58
C PHE A 43 -1.18 -12.03 -13.76
N LEU A 44 -0.47 -12.29 -14.86
CA LEU A 44 -1.04 -12.92 -16.05
C LEU A 44 -1.56 -14.33 -15.77
N LEU A 45 -0.89 -15.10 -14.91
CA LEU A 45 -1.38 -16.41 -14.47
C LEU A 45 -2.74 -16.31 -13.75
N THR A 46 -2.99 -15.22 -13.01
CA THR A 46 -4.29 -15.03 -12.34
C THR A 46 -5.45 -14.76 -13.32
N LEU A 47 -5.16 -14.41 -14.57
CA LEU A 47 -6.20 -14.11 -15.57
C LEU A 47 -6.91 -15.36 -16.07
N GLU A 48 -6.28 -16.54 -16.00
CA GLU A 48 -6.91 -17.80 -16.40
C GLU A 48 -8.07 -18.17 -15.46
N GLU A 49 -7.89 -17.93 -14.15
CA GLU A 49 -8.89 -18.23 -13.13
C GLU A 49 -9.83 -17.05 -12.83
N ALA A 50 -9.34 -15.81 -13.01
CA ALA A 50 -9.99 -14.61 -12.48
C ALA A 50 -9.96 -13.40 -13.44
N GLY A 51 -9.94 -13.66 -14.75
CA GLY A 51 -9.80 -12.63 -15.79
C GLY A 51 -11.06 -11.76 -16.06
N PRO A 52 -10.93 -10.73 -16.91
CA PRO A 52 -12.01 -9.79 -17.23
C PRO A 52 -13.26 -10.44 -17.81
N SER A 53 -13.11 -11.60 -18.47
CA SER A 53 -14.22 -12.38 -19.03
C SER A 53 -15.29 -12.75 -18.02
N LEU A 54 -14.96 -12.79 -16.72
CA LEU A 54 -15.91 -13.02 -15.63
C LEU A 54 -16.79 -11.80 -15.33
N THR A 55 -16.38 -10.61 -15.76
CA THR A 55 -17.05 -9.32 -15.49
C THR A 55 -17.56 -8.65 -16.76
N CYS A 56 -16.92 -8.88 -17.91
CA CYS A 56 -17.37 -8.42 -19.22
C CYS A 56 -17.40 -9.62 -20.18
N GLY A 57 -18.55 -9.85 -20.84
CA GLY A 57 -18.75 -10.99 -21.77
C GLY A 57 -17.94 -10.91 -23.08
N ILE A 58 -16.87 -10.10 -23.11
CA ILE A 58 -16.03 -9.87 -24.28
C ILE A 58 -14.91 -10.91 -24.29
N LYS A 59 -14.76 -11.59 -25.43
CA LYS A 59 -13.69 -12.56 -25.69
C LYS A 59 -12.54 -11.88 -26.44
N GLY A 60 -11.30 -12.21 -26.11
CA GLY A 60 -10.11 -11.67 -26.76
C GLY A 60 -8.82 -12.04 -26.02
N ASP A 61 -7.68 -11.62 -26.57
CA ASP A 61 -6.36 -11.77 -25.95
C ASP A 61 -6.16 -10.74 -24.82
N TRP A 62 -6.72 -11.05 -23.65
CA TRP A 62 -6.58 -10.22 -22.46
C TRP A 62 -5.14 -10.12 -21.99
N ALA A 63 -4.38 -11.21 -22.07
CA ALA A 63 -2.98 -11.23 -21.63
C ALA A 63 -2.13 -10.27 -22.48
N GLY A 64 -2.28 -10.30 -23.81
CA GLY A 64 -1.61 -9.36 -24.70
C GLY A 64 -2.03 -7.90 -24.45
N LEU A 65 -3.30 -7.66 -24.14
CA LEU A 65 -3.79 -6.31 -23.82
C LEU A 65 -3.16 -5.77 -22.52
N TYR A 66 -3.13 -6.57 -21.45
CA TYR A 66 -2.48 -6.18 -20.20
C TYR A 66 -0.97 -5.97 -20.37
N ARG A 67 -0.28 -6.81 -21.15
CA ARG A 67 1.15 -6.62 -21.46
C ARG A 67 1.40 -5.23 -22.07
N ARG A 68 0.57 -4.82 -23.03
CA ARG A 68 0.69 -3.48 -23.65
C ARG A 68 0.33 -2.37 -22.67
N PHE A 69 -0.71 -2.55 -21.87
CA PHE A 69 -1.16 -1.56 -20.89
C PHE A 69 -0.10 -1.30 -19.81
N ILE A 70 0.55 -2.35 -19.32
CA ILE A 70 1.54 -2.26 -18.24
C ILE A 70 2.81 -1.51 -18.68
N LEU A 71 3.13 -1.53 -19.97
CA LEU A 71 4.21 -0.74 -20.55
C LEU A 71 3.86 0.75 -20.71
N SER A 72 2.60 1.14 -20.52
CA SER A 72 2.19 2.53 -20.66
C SER A 72 2.64 3.40 -19.47
N PRO A 73 2.96 4.69 -19.69
CA PRO A 73 3.26 5.62 -18.60
C PRO A 73 2.13 5.74 -17.58
N SER A 74 0.88 5.69 -18.06
CA SER A 74 -0.31 5.75 -17.22
C SER A 74 -0.38 4.62 -16.19
N PHE A 75 0.08 3.42 -16.55
CA PHE A 75 0.15 2.30 -15.61
C PHE A 75 1.24 2.51 -14.56
N ALA A 76 2.40 3.02 -14.93
CA ALA A 76 3.50 3.26 -13.99
C ALA A 76 3.09 4.27 -12.90
N GLU A 77 2.43 5.36 -13.30
CA GLU A 77 1.90 6.36 -12.36
C GLU A 77 0.80 5.77 -11.46
N TRP A 78 -0.13 5.02 -12.05
CA TRP A 78 -1.19 4.35 -11.31
C TRP A 78 -0.64 3.36 -10.29
N LEU A 79 0.30 2.51 -10.70
CA LEU A 79 0.93 1.51 -9.83
C LEU A 79 1.70 2.18 -8.69
N SER A 80 2.46 3.24 -8.98
CA SER A 80 3.18 4.01 -7.96
C SER A 80 2.22 4.62 -6.92
N SER A 81 1.17 5.29 -7.38
CA SER A 81 0.11 5.85 -6.52
C SER A 81 -0.55 4.77 -5.66
N ARG A 82 -0.83 3.60 -6.27
CA ARG A 82 -1.48 2.49 -5.58
C ARG A 82 -0.56 1.82 -4.56
N SER A 83 0.69 1.57 -4.89
CA SER A 83 1.71 1.05 -3.98
C SER A 83 1.97 1.99 -2.80
N SER A 84 1.97 3.31 -3.04
CA SER A 84 2.06 4.32 -1.98
C SER A 84 0.86 4.23 -1.02
N SER A 85 -0.35 4.19 -1.58
CA SER A 85 -1.59 4.05 -0.80
C SER A 85 -1.62 2.77 0.04
N MET A 86 -1.23 1.64 -0.53
CA MET A 86 -1.14 0.35 0.17
C MET A 86 -0.08 0.39 1.29
N SER A 87 1.07 1.00 1.03
CA SER A 87 2.12 1.19 2.03
C SER A 87 1.64 2.06 3.20
N GLN A 88 0.85 3.09 2.92
CA GLN A 88 0.22 3.91 3.96
C GLN A 88 -0.80 3.12 4.78
N GLN A 89 -1.61 2.28 4.13
CA GLN A 89 -2.59 1.42 4.81
C GLN A 89 -1.89 0.43 5.77
N ILE A 90 -0.79 -0.18 5.33
CA ILE A 90 0.03 -1.07 6.17
C ILE A 90 0.56 -0.32 7.40
N LYS A 91 1.12 0.88 7.19
CA LYS A 91 1.63 1.70 8.30
C LYS A 91 0.55 2.10 9.29
N SER A 92 -0.63 2.50 8.81
CA SER A 92 -1.78 2.83 9.66
C SER A 92 -2.20 1.63 10.50
N SER A 93 -2.40 0.48 9.87
CA SER A 93 -2.80 -0.74 10.57
C SER A 93 -1.74 -1.20 11.57
N TYR A 94 -0.44 -1.02 11.26
CA TYR A 94 0.63 -1.34 12.21
C TYR A 94 0.61 -0.43 13.45
N VAL A 95 0.34 0.87 13.28
CA VAL A 95 0.20 1.81 14.42
C VAL A 95 -1.00 1.44 15.30
N GLU A 96 -2.12 1.05 14.70
CA GLU A 96 -3.29 0.53 15.44
C GLU A 96 -2.90 -0.70 16.28
N ASN A 97 -2.20 -1.68 15.69
CA ASN A 97 -1.72 -2.86 16.42
C ASN A 97 -0.71 -2.51 17.52
N LEU A 98 0.13 -1.48 17.33
CA LEU A 98 1.02 -0.99 18.37
C LEU A 98 0.21 -0.46 19.55
N CYS A 99 -0.79 0.39 19.31
CA CYS A 99 -1.64 0.95 20.35
C CYS A 99 -2.36 -0.14 21.15
N ASP A 100 -2.93 -1.13 20.46
CA ASP A 100 -3.61 -2.28 21.09
C ASP A 100 -2.66 -3.12 21.96
N SER A 101 -1.36 -3.11 21.65
CA SER A 101 -0.35 -3.84 22.43
C SER A 101 0.11 -3.13 23.71
N ILE A 102 -0.29 -1.87 23.91
CA ILE A 102 -0.05 -1.09 25.15
C ILE A 102 -1.17 -1.36 26.19
N ASP A 103 -1.82 -2.50 26.08
CA ASP A 103 -2.78 -2.98 27.05
C ASP A 103 -2.06 -3.64 28.25
N LYS A 104 -2.53 -3.37 29.47
CA LYS A 104 -1.81 -3.78 30.69
C LYS A 104 -1.76 -5.30 30.82
N GLU A 105 -2.83 -5.98 30.45
CA GLU A 105 -2.98 -7.42 30.48
C GLU A 105 -2.07 -8.07 29.45
N VAL A 106 -1.94 -7.47 28.26
CA VAL A 106 -0.97 -7.91 27.23
C VAL A 106 0.47 -7.73 27.72
N LEU A 107 0.81 -6.56 28.26
CA LEU A 107 2.17 -6.25 28.71
C LEU A 107 2.61 -7.13 29.89
N ALA A 108 1.69 -7.50 30.79
CA ALA A 108 1.97 -8.39 31.92
C ALA A 108 2.43 -9.80 31.49
N GLN A 109 2.11 -10.22 30.27
CA GLN A 109 2.50 -11.52 29.71
C GLN A 109 3.82 -11.48 28.92
N LYS A 110 4.51 -10.34 28.87
CA LYS A 110 5.72 -10.13 28.05
C LYS A 110 6.98 -10.03 28.89
N HIS A 111 8.09 -10.47 28.31
CA HIS A 111 9.40 -10.27 28.92
C HIS A 111 9.81 -8.79 28.85
N HIS A 112 10.58 -8.32 29.84
CA HIS A 112 11.08 -6.94 29.86
C HIS A 112 11.76 -6.52 28.56
N VAL A 113 12.50 -7.41 27.91
CA VAL A 113 13.15 -7.14 26.62
C VAL A 113 12.16 -6.85 25.50
N GLU A 114 11.00 -7.53 25.48
CA GLU A 114 9.94 -7.29 24.49
C GLU A 114 9.22 -5.97 24.76
N ILE A 115 9.03 -5.61 26.03
CA ILE A 115 8.45 -4.32 26.42
C ILE A 115 9.38 -3.16 26.00
N VAL A 116 10.69 -3.31 26.24
CA VAL A 116 11.68 -2.30 25.81
C VAL A 116 11.69 -2.16 24.29
N ASP A 117 11.68 -3.26 23.55
CA ASP A 117 11.60 -3.25 22.09
C ASP A 117 10.33 -2.56 21.57
N LEU A 118 9.18 -2.82 22.20
CA LEU A 118 7.92 -2.13 21.90
C LEU A 118 8.03 -0.61 22.09
N VAL A 119 8.58 -0.16 23.22
CA VAL A 119 8.76 1.28 23.50
C VAL A 119 9.68 1.93 22.47
N LEU A 120 10.79 1.27 22.11
CA LEU A 120 11.73 1.78 21.10
C LEU A 120 11.06 1.89 19.72
N ARG A 121 10.20 0.94 19.35
CA ARG A 121 9.45 0.97 18.09
C ARG A 121 8.40 2.06 18.05
N ILE A 122 7.66 2.27 19.13
CA ILE A 122 6.70 3.36 19.25
C ILE A 122 7.43 4.69 19.07
N ARG A 123 8.53 4.90 19.80
CA ARG A 123 9.37 6.11 19.66
C ARG A 123 9.82 6.32 18.22
N GLN A 124 10.32 5.28 17.56
CA GLN A 124 10.75 5.36 16.17
C GLN A 124 9.60 5.78 15.24
N ARG A 125 8.38 5.28 15.45
CA ARG A 125 7.23 5.69 14.62
C ARG A 125 6.80 7.13 14.85
N VAL A 126 6.82 7.61 16.10
CA VAL A 126 6.53 9.01 16.42
C VAL A 126 7.49 9.93 15.65
N VAL A 127 8.79 9.64 15.68
CA VAL A 127 9.81 10.41 14.96
C VAL A 127 9.58 10.38 13.44
N GLU A 128 9.28 9.22 12.84
CA GLU A 128 9.00 9.11 11.40
C GLU A 128 7.76 9.93 10.98
N MET A 129 6.73 9.97 11.82
CA MET A 129 5.51 10.73 11.58
C MET A 129 5.73 12.24 11.71
N GLU A 130 6.54 12.69 12.67
CA GLU A 130 6.95 14.09 12.81
C GLU A 130 7.72 14.58 11.59
N VAL A 131 8.71 13.81 11.12
CA VAL A 131 9.49 14.14 9.92
C VAL A 131 8.59 14.20 8.67
N SER A 132 7.66 13.27 8.53
CA SER A 132 6.71 13.25 7.41
C SER A 132 5.70 14.41 7.45
N SER A 133 5.42 14.93 8.64
CA SER A 133 4.54 16.10 8.84
C SER A 133 5.29 17.41 8.56
N ALA A 134 6.57 17.50 8.95
CA ALA A 134 7.43 18.63 8.61
C ALA A 134 7.63 18.79 7.09
N LYS A 135 7.83 17.69 6.35
CA LYS A 135 7.95 17.71 4.88
C LYS A 135 6.70 18.23 4.18
N ARG A 136 5.50 17.89 4.67
CA ARG A 136 4.22 18.41 4.14
C ARG A 136 4.03 19.91 4.41
N GLY A 137 4.50 20.41 5.55
CA GLY A 137 4.52 21.84 5.83
C GLY A 137 5.45 22.61 4.88
N GLN A 138 6.56 22.00 4.47
CA GLN A 138 7.56 22.64 3.62
C GLN A 138 7.16 22.70 2.13
N THR A 139 6.46 21.68 1.61
CA THR A 139 5.92 21.71 0.23
C THR A 139 4.80 22.74 0.06
N CYS A 140 3.95 22.94 1.08
CA CYS A 140 2.90 23.96 1.03
C CYS A 140 3.45 25.39 1.05
N LEU A 141 4.61 25.61 1.69
CA LEU A 141 5.29 26.91 1.70
C LEU A 141 5.93 27.21 0.35
N SER A 142 6.56 26.23 -0.30
CA SER A 142 7.15 26.42 -1.63
C SER A 142 6.12 26.71 -2.72
N ASP A 143 4.92 26.10 -2.64
CA ASP A 143 3.82 26.37 -3.59
C ASP A 143 3.22 27.78 -3.39
N GLN A 144 3.18 28.27 -2.15
CA GLN A 144 2.77 29.66 -1.86
C GLN A 144 3.80 30.70 -2.32
N GLU A 145 5.10 30.40 -2.22
CA GLU A 145 6.17 31.27 -2.72
C GLU A 145 6.19 31.31 -4.27
N TYR A 146 6.01 30.17 -4.94
CA TYR A 146 5.88 30.12 -6.41
C TYR A 146 4.68 30.93 -6.92
N SER A 147 3.54 30.91 -6.21
CA SER A 147 2.35 31.69 -6.58
C SER A 147 2.50 33.21 -6.36
N ARG A 148 3.39 33.63 -5.45
CA ARG A 148 3.70 35.06 -5.22
C ARG A 148 4.67 35.64 -6.25
N ILE A 149 5.56 34.82 -6.83
CA ILE A 149 6.53 35.26 -7.83
C ILE A 149 5.88 35.46 -9.22
N CYS A 150 4.75 34.80 -9.48
CA CYS A 150 4.03 34.87 -10.76
C CYS A 150 2.89 35.91 -10.79
N ARG A 151 2.91 36.94 -9.92
CA ARG A 151 2.04 38.14 -10.01
C ARG A 151 2.91 39.38 -10.13
#